data_AF-H9UJW1-F1
#
_entry.id   AF-H9UJW1-F1
#
_cell.length_a   1.000
_cell.length_b   1.000
_cell.length_c   1.000
_cell.angle_alpha   90.00
_cell.angle_beta   90.00
_cell.angle_gamma   90.00
#
_symmetry.space_group_name_H-M   'P 1'
#
loop_
_entity.id
_entity.type
_entity.pdbx_description
1 polymer ?
#
loop_
_entity_poly.entity_id
_entity_poly.type
_entity_poly.pdbx_seq_one_letter_code
_entity_poly.pdbx_strand_id
1 'polypeptide(L)'
;MQDINPQHITNVIRLLNEHGIQTAAIFEPIGCTFHPSPEDIIKMIQDSDAFFARECGLSKKDYQDWKAFLKTGCRCPATTRAGTQCAKRVKNFTELSPQRYVERRNQGTLFCAVHQHTAHS
;
A
#
# COMPACT_ATOMS: atom_id res chain seq x y z
N MET A 1 -11.21 -2.59 17.37
CA MET A 1 -10.98 -3.89 16.70
C MET A 1 -11.34 -4.93 17.74
N GLN A 2 -12.27 -5.86 17.47
CA GLN A 2 -12.55 -6.95 18.42
C GLN A 2 -11.25 -7.77 18.59
N ASP A 3 -10.95 -8.22 19.81
CA ASP A 3 -9.85 -9.15 20.05
C ASP A 3 -10.22 -10.50 19.41
N ILE A 4 -9.81 -10.68 18.16
CA ILE A 4 -10.03 -11.94 17.45
C ILE A 4 -8.95 -12.92 17.91
N ASN A 5 -9.37 -13.96 18.63
CA ASN A 5 -8.48 -15.03 19.06
C ASN A 5 -7.85 -15.71 17.83
N PRO A 6 -6.50 -15.75 17.69
CA PRO A 6 -5.82 -16.39 16.57
C PRO A 6 -6.22 -17.85 16.36
N GLN A 7 -6.51 -18.58 17.44
CA GLN A 7 -6.95 -19.97 17.36
C GLN A 7 -8.31 -20.11 16.67
N HIS A 8 -9.19 -19.12 16.85
CA HIS A 8 -10.48 -19.07 16.17
C HIS A 8 -10.28 -18.91 14.65
N ILE A 9 -9.37 -18.02 14.23
CA ILE A 9 -9.02 -17.82 12.83
C ILE A 9 -8.48 -19.11 12.22
N THR A 10 -7.53 -19.77 12.89
CA THR A 10 -6.98 -21.06 12.46
C THR A 10 -8.08 -22.11 12.26
N ASN A 11 -9.02 -22.22 13.21
CA ASN A 11 -10.09 -23.19 13.14
C ASN A 11 -11.03 -22.92 11.95
N VAL A 12 -11.34 -21.66 11.66
CA VAL A 12 -12.17 -21.25 10.51
C VAL A 12 -11.45 -21.56 9.20
N ILE A 13 -10.16 -21.20 9.07
CA ILE A 13 -9.40 -21.49 7.85
C ILE A 13 -9.31 -23.00 7.62
N ARG A 14 -9.07 -23.78 8.67
CA ARG A 14 -9.03 -25.25 8.59
C ARG A 14 -10.37 -25.81 8.10
N LEU A 15 -11.50 -25.35 8.66
CA LEU A 15 -12.84 -25.77 8.23
C LEU A 15 -13.07 -25.47 6.74
N LEU A 16 -12.71 -24.27 6.28
CA LEU A 16 -12.84 -23.91 4.86
C LEU A 16 -12.01 -24.83 3.96
N ASN A 17 -10.76 -25.12 4.35
CA ASN A 17 -9.88 -26.04 3.62
C ASN A 17 -10.40 -27.48 3.61
N GLU A 18 -10.95 -27.98 4.74
CA GLU A 18 -11.56 -29.32 4.85
C GLU A 18 -12.75 -29.49 3.89
N HIS A 19 -13.43 -28.39 3.55
CA HIS A 19 -14.52 -28.36 2.57
C HIS A 19 -14.08 -27.97 1.16
N GLY A 20 -12.78 -27.93 0.87
CA GLY A 20 -12.24 -27.62 -0.47
C GLY A 20 -12.40 -26.16 -0.89
N ILE A 21 -12.71 -25.25 0.05
CA ILE A 21 -12.84 -23.82 -0.20
C ILE A 21 -11.46 -23.19 -0.05
N GLN A 22 -10.81 -22.86 -1.17
CA GLN A 22 -9.61 -22.03 -1.14
C GLN A 22 -10.00 -20.61 -0.74
N THR A 23 -9.39 -20.10 0.34
CA THR A 23 -9.43 -18.69 0.73
C THR A 23 -8.56 -17.88 -0.24
N ALA A 24 -9.03 -17.72 -1.48
CA ALA A 24 -8.30 -17.06 -2.55
C ALA A 24 -8.82 -15.64 -2.79
N ALA A 25 -7.87 -14.77 -3.16
CA ALA A 25 -8.01 -13.39 -3.60
C ALA A 25 -8.33 -12.36 -2.50
N ILE A 26 -7.25 -11.80 -1.97
CA ILE A 26 -7.30 -10.50 -1.29
C ILE A 26 -7.04 -9.44 -2.35
N PHE A 27 -8.01 -8.55 -2.54
CA PHE A 27 -7.87 -7.41 -3.42
C PHE A 27 -7.32 -6.23 -2.60
N GLU A 28 -6.00 -6.07 -2.63
CA GLU A 28 -5.38 -4.84 -2.14
C GLU A 28 -5.11 -3.92 -3.35
N PRO A 29 -5.30 -2.60 -3.27
CA PRO A 29 -5.01 -1.61 -4.33
C PRO A 29 -3.54 -1.54 -4.78
N ILE A 30 -2.72 -2.53 -4.47
CA ILE A 30 -1.41 -2.79 -5.08
C ILE A 30 -1.52 -3.53 -6.42
N GLY A 31 -2.72 -3.98 -6.82
CA GLY A 31 -2.95 -4.62 -8.12
C GLY A 31 -2.41 -6.05 -8.23
N CYS A 32 -2.02 -6.64 -7.09
CA CYS A 32 -1.54 -8.01 -7.00
C CYS A 32 -2.61 -8.91 -6.37
N THR A 33 -2.76 -10.12 -6.93
CA THR A 33 -3.54 -11.18 -6.28
C THR A 33 -2.60 -11.96 -5.36
N PHE A 34 -2.99 -12.09 -4.09
CA PHE A 34 -2.24 -12.89 -3.12
C PHE A 34 -2.95 -14.21 -2.85
N HIS A 35 -2.14 -15.26 -2.66
CA HIS A 35 -2.57 -16.58 -2.21
C HIS A 35 -1.94 -16.86 -0.83
N PRO A 36 -2.41 -16.17 0.23
CA PRO A 36 -1.82 -16.29 1.55
C PRO A 36 -2.00 -17.70 2.11
N SER A 37 -0.98 -18.22 2.78
CA SER A 37 -1.14 -19.40 3.62
C SER A 37 -2.06 -19.10 4.82
N PRO A 38 -2.58 -20.12 5.54
CA PRO A 38 -3.36 -19.88 6.76
C PRO A 38 -2.66 -18.98 7.79
N GLU A 39 -1.34 -19.11 7.95
CA GLU A 39 -0.57 -18.26 8.84
C GLU A 39 -0.49 -16.80 8.37
N ASP A 40 -0.42 -16.59 7.06
CA ASP A 40 -0.39 -15.26 6.46
C ASP A 40 -1.73 -14.54 6.65
N ILE A 41 -2.84 -15.28 6.59
CA ILE A 41 -4.17 -14.75 6.90
C ILE A 41 -4.23 -14.25 8.35
N ILE A 42 -3.69 -15.02 9.31
CA ILE A 42 -3.62 -14.59 10.71
C ILE A 42 -2.80 -13.31 10.86
N LYS A 43 -1.58 -13.28 10.31
CA LYS A 43 -0.69 -12.11 10.36
C LYS A 43 -1.34 -10.88 9.73
N MET A 44 -2.04 -11.06 8.62
CA MET A 44 -2.72 -9.99 7.92
C MET A 44 -3.95 -9.47 8.69
N ILE A 45 -4.75 -10.36 9.33
CA ILE A 45 -5.87 -9.92 10.18
C ILE A 45 -5.36 -9.12 11.38
N GLN A 46 -4.26 -9.54 11.98
CA GLN A 46 -3.64 -8.85 13.11
C GLN A 46 -3.06 -7.49 12.71
N ASP A 47 -2.34 -7.42 11.60
CA ASP A 47 -1.69 -6.20 11.13
C ASP A 47 -1.49 -6.21 9.60
N SER A 48 -2.54 -5.82 8.89
CA SER A 48 -2.58 -5.82 7.42
C SER A 48 -1.49 -4.92 6.81
N ASP A 49 -1.25 -3.74 7.36
CA ASP A 49 -0.22 -2.83 6.86
C ASP A 49 1.18 -3.42 7.02
N ALA A 50 1.47 -4.08 8.15
CA ALA A 50 2.76 -4.74 8.35
C ALA A 50 2.93 -5.98 7.45
N PHE A 51 1.85 -6.73 7.22
CA PHE A 51 1.85 -7.86 6.30
C PHE A 51 2.21 -7.40 4.88
N PHE A 52 1.44 -6.47 4.30
CA PHE A 52 1.68 -6.01 2.93
C PHE A 52 2.98 -5.23 2.77
N ALA A 53 3.44 -4.49 3.79
CA ALA A 53 4.75 -3.86 3.76
C ALA A 53 5.87 -4.89 3.57
N ARG A 54 5.79 -6.02 4.30
CA ARG A 54 6.74 -7.14 4.18
C ARG A 54 6.72 -7.76 2.79
N GLU A 55 5.53 -8.04 2.26
CA GLU A 55 5.36 -8.56 0.89
C GLU A 55 5.92 -7.62 -0.17
N CYS A 56 5.89 -6.31 0.09
CA CYS A 56 6.46 -5.29 -0.79
C CYS A 56 7.97 -5.05 -0.58
N GLY A 57 8.59 -5.65 0.44
CA GLY A 57 9.99 -5.36 0.82
C GLY A 57 10.20 -3.96 1.40
N LEU A 58 9.18 -3.39 2.05
CA LEU A 58 9.17 -2.03 2.59
C LEU A 58 9.01 -2.00 4.11
N SER A 59 9.31 -0.85 4.71
CA SER A 59 8.91 -0.60 6.10
C SER A 59 7.39 -0.41 6.20
N LYS A 60 6.81 -0.75 7.36
CA LYS A 60 5.39 -0.49 7.64
C LYS A 60 5.02 0.98 7.46
N LYS A 61 5.90 1.88 7.91
CA LYS A 61 5.70 3.32 7.79
C LYS A 61 5.62 3.75 6.33
N ASP A 62 6.53 3.28 5.48
CA ASP A 62 6.52 3.64 4.06
C ASP A 62 5.27 3.14 3.33
N TYR A 63 4.79 1.95 3.68
CA TYR A 63 3.54 1.41 3.15
C TYR A 63 2.33 2.27 3.57
N GLN A 64 2.29 2.71 4.83
CA GLN A 64 1.25 3.60 5.34
C GLN A 64 1.29 4.99 4.67
N ASP A 65 2.48 5.54 4.47
CA ASP A 65 2.68 6.83 3.78
C ASP A 65 2.18 6.73 2.33
N TRP A 66 2.46 5.62 1.63
CA TRP A 66 1.91 5.35 0.30
C TRP A 66 0.37 5.26 0.29
N LYS A 67 -0.24 4.53 1.22
CA LYS A 67 -1.71 4.45 1.35
C LYS A 67 -2.34 5.82 1.60
N ALA A 68 -1.74 6.62 2.48
CA ALA A 68 -2.19 7.98 2.74
C ALA A 68 -2.08 8.83 1.46
N PHE A 69 -0.96 8.70 0.73
CA PHE A 69 -0.75 9.38 -0.54
C PHE A 69 -1.82 9.03 -1.59
N LEU A 70 -2.17 7.75 -1.74
CA LEU A 70 -3.25 7.31 -2.62
C LEU A 70 -4.61 7.94 -2.24
N LYS A 71 -4.94 7.97 -0.95
CA LYS A 71 -6.20 8.58 -0.44
C LYS A 71 -6.31 10.06 -0.76
N THR A 72 -5.20 10.78 -0.87
CA THR A 72 -5.20 12.20 -1.29
C THR A 72 -5.39 12.39 -2.80
N GLY A 73 -5.46 11.32 -3.59
CA GLY A 73 -5.53 11.34 -5.04
C GLY A 73 -4.17 11.54 -5.72
N CYS A 74 -3.09 11.12 -5.06
CA CYS A 74 -1.71 11.18 -5.58
C CYS A 74 -1.25 12.60 -5.94
N ARG A 75 -1.54 13.58 -5.09
CA ARG A 75 -1.23 15.00 -5.35
C ARG A 75 0.27 15.26 -5.36
N CYS A 76 0.70 16.16 -6.24
CA CYS A 76 2.06 16.63 -6.28
C CYS A 76 2.44 17.33 -4.95
N PRO A 77 3.58 17.01 -4.33
CA PRO A 77 3.99 17.58 -3.05
C PRO A 77 4.58 19.00 -3.18
N ALA A 78 4.81 19.49 -4.41
CA ALA A 78 5.31 20.84 -4.62
C ALA A 78 4.34 21.91 -4.11
N THR A 79 4.89 22.94 -3.49
CA THR A 79 4.14 24.13 -3.05
C THR A 79 4.16 25.18 -4.15
N THR A 80 3.01 25.76 -4.46
CA THR A 80 2.89 26.86 -5.41
C THR A 80 3.46 28.15 -4.82
N ARG A 81 3.67 29.18 -5.65
CA ARG A 81 4.08 30.52 -5.17
C ARG A 81 3.10 31.13 -4.15
N ALA A 82 1.84 30.71 -4.15
CA ALA A 82 0.81 31.14 -3.20
C ALA A 82 0.85 30.37 -1.87
N GLY A 83 1.84 29.49 -1.64
CA GLY A 83 1.98 28.71 -0.41
C GLY A 83 1.05 27.50 -0.31
N THR A 84 0.26 27.21 -1.35
CA THR A 84 -0.67 26.07 -1.38
C THR A 84 -0.07 24.87 -2.10
N GLN A 85 -0.46 23.66 -1.70
CA GLN A 85 -0.04 22.43 -2.38
C GLN A 85 -0.54 22.40 -3.83
N CYS A 86 0.31 21.95 -4.74
CA CYS A 86 -0.06 21.75 -6.14
C CYS A 86 -1.25 20.78 -6.27
N ALA A 87 -2.32 21.24 -6.95
CA ALA A 87 -3.52 20.44 -7.17
C ALA A 87 -3.35 19.34 -8.25
N LYS A 88 -2.25 19.34 -9.02
CA LYS A 88 -2.00 18.35 -10.06
C LYS A 88 -1.57 17.01 -9.44
N ARG A 89 -1.93 15.91 -10.10
CA ARG A 89 -1.43 14.58 -9.72
C ARG A 89 0.03 14.40 -10.13
N VAL A 90 0.74 13.54 -9.41
CA VAL A 90 2.08 13.09 -9.77
C VAL A 90 2.07 12.43 -11.15
N LYS A 91 3.13 12.62 -11.93
CA LYS A 91 3.27 12.01 -13.26
C LYS A 91 3.23 10.48 -13.12
N ASN A 92 2.54 9.78 -14.01
CA ASN A 92 2.38 8.31 -13.97
C ASN A 92 1.84 7.78 -12.62
N PHE A 93 0.91 8.51 -11.99
CA PHE A 93 0.35 8.11 -10.69
C PHE A 93 -0.40 6.77 -10.74
N THR A 94 -0.89 6.35 -11.90
CA THR A 94 -1.57 5.05 -12.10
C THR A 94 -0.63 3.86 -12.01
N GLU A 95 0.67 4.07 -12.21
CA GLU A 95 1.72 3.04 -12.16
C GLU A 95 2.44 3.02 -10.80
N LEU A 96 1.93 3.78 -9.83
CA LEU A 96 2.63 4.07 -8.60
C LEU A 96 2.42 2.98 -7.54
N SER A 97 3.12 1.86 -7.72
CA SER A 97 3.20 0.81 -6.69
C SER A 97 3.82 1.37 -5.40
N PRO A 98 3.66 0.68 -4.25
CA PRO A 98 4.31 1.09 -2.99
C PRO A 98 5.82 1.28 -3.15
N GLN A 99 6.50 0.35 -3.83
CA GLN A 99 7.95 0.43 -4.06
C GLN A 99 8.30 1.64 -4.92
N ARG A 100 7.55 1.87 -5.99
CA ARG A 100 7.80 2.99 -6.90
C ARG A 100 7.51 4.34 -6.25
N TYR A 101 6.55 4.41 -5.33
CA TYR A 101 6.32 5.59 -4.50
C TYR A 101 7.53 5.89 -3.62
N VAL A 102 8.03 4.90 -2.86
CA VAL A 102 9.16 5.09 -1.94
C VAL A 102 10.42 5.50 -2.71
N GLU A 103 10.71 4.81 -3.80
CA GLU A 103 11.84 5.13 -4.65
C GLU A 103 11.76 6.56 -5.18
N ARG A 104 10.63 6.96 -5.76
CA ARG A 104 10.45 8.32 -6.31
C ARG A 104 10.47 9.39 -5.22
N ARG A 105 9.97 9.09 -4.03
CA ARG A 105 10.08 9.98 -2.86
C ARG A 105 11.55 10.19 -2.51
N ASN A 106 12.32 9.10 -2.40
CA ASN A 106 13.73 9.15 -2.02
C ASN A 106 14.62 9.79 -3.09
N GLN A 107 14.27 9.61 -4.38
CA GLN A 107 14.95 10.25 -5.51
C GLN A 107 14.53 11.71 -5.74
N GLY A 108 13.52 12.23 -5.02
CA GLY A 108 13.00 13.57 -5.27
C GLY A 108 12.30 13.71 -6.64
N THR A 109 11.72 12.64 -7.18
CA THR A 109 11.05 12.63 -8.50
C THR A 109 9.53 12.44 -8.39
N LEU A 110 9.00 12.45 -7.17
CA LEU A 110 7.57 12.30 -6.85
C LEU A 110 6.79 13.60 -7.14
N PHE A 111 6.87 14.11 -8.36
CA PHE A 111 6.26 15.38 -8.78
C PHE A 111 5.36 15.20 -10.02
N CYS A 112 4.48 16.19 -10.26
CA CYS A 112 3.74 16.28 -11.52
C CYS A 112 4.68 16.67 -12.67
N ALA A 113 4.21 16.52 -13.91
CA ALA A 113 5.02 16.84 -15.10
C ALA A 113 5.56 18.29 -15.11
N VAL A 114 4.85 19.23 -14.48
CA VAL A 114 5.29 20.63 -14.36
C VAL A 114 6.43 20.80 -13.34
N HIS A 115 6.37 20.06 -12.23
CA HIS A 115 7.30 20.24 -11.10
C HIS A 115 8.48 19.26 -11.11
N GLN A 116 8.51 18.27 -12.02
CA GLN A 116 9.68 17.37 -12.14
C GLN A 116 10.96 18.09 -12.59
N HIS A 117 10.84 19.17 -13.37
CA HIS A 117 11.99 19.92 -13.89
C HIS A 117 12.55 20.96 -12.90
N THR A 118 11.81 21.27 -11.83
CA THR A 118 12.17 22.30 -10.85
C THR A 118 12.83 21.73 -9.59
N ALA A 119 12.87 20.40 -9.42
CA ALA A 119 13.48 19.75 -8.27
C ALA A 119 15.01 19.59 -8.36
N HIS A 120 15.62 19.96 -9.49
CA HIS A 120 17.08 19.90 -9.74
C HIS A 120 17.69 21.28 -10.06
N SER A 121 17.00 22.37 -9.71
CA SER A 121 17.50 23.75 -9.85
C SER A 121 17.92 24.31 -8.50
#